data_AF-A0A4Q3EKY5-F1
#
_entry.id   AF-A0A4Q3EKY5-F1
#
_cell.length_a   1.000
_cell.length_b   1.000
_cell.length_c   1.000
_cell.angle_alpha   90.00
_cell.angle_beta   90.00
_cell.angle_gamma   90.00
#
_symmetry.space_group_name_H-M   'P 1'
#
loop_
_entity.id
_entity.type
_entity.pdbx_description
1 polymer ?
#
loop_
_entity_poly.entity_id
_entity_poly.type
_entity_poly.pdbx_seq_one_letter_code
_entity_poly.pdbx_strand_id
1 'polypeptide(L)'
;MRQLTANFAALWKIKFEQDIPYSELLFVLMREKGIHILDGFPCFMTEATTYDDINKIISVFTSSIDGLIEAGFFPDHRGEKADAIHQNTAIVIDNNTPPIAGARLGKDRFGNPAWFLEDPQNDKKFLQIQL
;
A
#
# COMPACT_ATOMS: atom_id res chain seq x y z
N MET A 1 3.56 2.10 4.82
CA MET A 1 4.96 2.28 5.22
C MET A 1 5.15 1.48 6.50
N ARG A 2 5.65 0.25 6.38
CA ARG A 2 5.95 -0.62 7.53
C ARG A 2 7.23 -0.11 8.21
N GLN A 3 7.38 -0.39 9.50
CA GLN A 3 8.20 0.37 10.45
C GLN A 3 9.72 0.30 10.12
N LEU A 4 10.30 1.44 9.70
CA LEU A 4 11.71 1.55 9.28
C LEU A 4 12.72 1.77 10.43
N THR A 5 12.24 1.81 11.68
CA THR A 5 13.06 2.20 12.84
C THR A 5 12.83 1.31 14.04
N ALA A 6 13.91 0.80 14.64
CA ALA A 6 13.91 0.21 15.98
C ALA A 6 14.37 1.25 17.00
N ASN A 7 13.73 1.33 18.17
CA ASN A 7 14.06 2.32 19.19
C ASN A 7 13.89 1.79 20.62
N PHE A 8 14.56 2.45 21.57
CA PHE A 8 14.41 2.27 23.01
C PHE A 8 14.86 3.54 23.74
N ALA A 9 13.95 4.22 24.41
CA ALA A 9 14.20 5.53 25.01
C ALA A 9 14.79 6.52 23.99
N ALA A 10 15.98 7.09 24.25
CA ALA A 10 16.65 8.01 23.34
C ALA A 10 17.42 7.32 22.20
N LEU A 11 17.58 5.99 22.25
CA LEU A 11 18.26 5.22 21.22
C LEU A 11 17.31 4.92 20.06
N TRP A 12 17.79 5.09 18.83
CA TRP A 12 17.08 4.69 17.62
C TRP A 12 18.04 4.18 16.55
N LYS A 13 17.57 3.30 15.66
CA LYS A 13 18.35 2.76 14.54
C LYS A 13 17.42 2.49 13.35
N ILE A 14 17.93 2.74 12.14
CA ILE A 14 17.23 2.38 10.90
C ILE A 14 17.33 0.86 10.71
N LYS A 15 16.19 0.23 10.41
CA LYS A 15 16.11 -1.20 10.09
C LYS A 15 15.25 -1.38 8.84
N PHE A 16 15.82 -2.06 7.86
CA PHE A 16 15.09 -2.50 6.68
C PHE A 16 14.45 -3.87 6.98
N GLU A 17 13.18 -4.04 6.63
CA GLU A 17 12.49 -5.33 6.74
C GLU A 17 12.94 -6.31 5.65
N GLN A 18 13.39 -5.75 4.53
CA GLN A 18 13.83 -6.46 3.34
C GLN A 18 15.30 -6.16 3.13
N ASP A 19 16.02 -7.09 2.53
CA ASP A 19 17.37 -6.79 2.05
C ASP A 19 17.25 -5.86 0.83
N ILE A 20 17.79 -4.64 0.96
CA ILE A 20 17.74 -3.62 -0.09
C ILE A 20 19.16 -3.42 -0.59
N PRO A 21 19.46 -3.76 -1.87
CA PRO A 21 20.75 -3.48 -2.46
C PRO A 21 21.12 -2.00 -2.32
N TYR A 22 22.36 -1.72 -1.95
CA TYR A 22 22.88 -0.37 -1.78
C TYR A 22 22.13 0.47 -0.73
N SER A 23 21.51 -0.17 0.26
CA SER A 23 20.83 0.52 1.37
C SER A 23 21.75 1.48 2.13
N GLU A 24 23.06 1.24 2.12
CA GLU A 24 24.06 2.11 2.71
C GLU A 24 24.09 3.53 2.10
N LEU A 25 23.59 3.71 0.86
CA LEU A 25 23.51 5.00 0.19
C LEU A 25 22.59 5.99 0.93
N LEU A 26 21.58 5.51 1.66
CA LEU A 26 20.75 6.36 2.50
C LEU A 26 21.59 7.14 3.52
N PHE A 27 22.54 6.46 4.16
CA PHE A 27 23.40 7.08 5.16
C PHE A 27 24.39 8.06 4.52
N VAL A 28 24.86 7.77 3.29
CA VAL A 28 25.70 8.69 2.51
C VAL A 28 24.92 9.98 2.20
N LEU A 29 23.70 9.87 1.70
CA LEU A 29 22.85 11.03 1.38
C LEU A 29 22.47 11.84 2.62
N MET A 30 22.16 11.19 3.74
CA MET A 30 21.88 11.91 4.98
C MET A 30 23.09 12.71 5.46
N ARG A 31 24.31 12.15 5.37
CA ARG A 31 25.56 12.86 5.70
C ARG A 31 25.84 14.03 4.75
N GLU A 32 25.62 13.83 3.45
CA GLU A 32 25.76 14.88 2.43
C GLU A 32 24.81 16.06 2.70
N LYS A 33 23.57 15.77 3.14
CA LYS A 33 22.57 16.77 3.55
C LYS A 33 22.76 17.32 4.98
N GLY A 34 23.89 17.01 5.62
CA GLY A 34 24.28 17.60 6.90
C GLY A 34 23.70 16.91 8.15
N ILE A 35 23.19 15.68 8.03
CA ILE A 35 22.82 14.83 9.17
C ILE A 35 23.85 13.70 9.32
N HIS A 36 24.68 13.79 10.35
CA HIS A 36 25.68 12.75 10.60
C HIS A 36 25.02 11.47 11.14
N ILE A 37 25.11 10.39 10.36
CA ILE A 37 24.61 9.06 10.72
C ILE A 37 25.54 7.98 10.16
N LEU A 38 25.71 6.88 10.90
CA LEU A 38 26.51 5.72 10.49
C LEU A 38 25.61 4.53 10.17
N ASP A 39 25.98 3.76 9.15
CA ASP A 39 25.34 2.49 8.88
C ASP A 39 25.75 1.45 9.93
N GLY A 40 24.83 0.56 10.30
CA GLY A 40 25.07 -0.52 11.26
C GLY A 40 25.00 -0.11 12.73
N PHE A 41 25.14 1.18 13.06
CA PHE A 41 25.17 1.68 14.44
C PHE A 41 23.88 2.42 14.84
N PRO A 42 23.48 2.37 16.12
CA PRO A 42 22.39 3.18 16.63
C PRO A 42 22.78 4.66 16.75
N CYS A 43 21.77 5.52 16.69
CA CYS A 43 21.82 6.94 16.99
C CYS A 43 21.14 7.24 18.32
N PHE A 44 21.45 8.40 18.89
CA PHE A 44 20.95 8.82 20.20
C PHE A 44 20.42 10.24 20.13
N MET A 45 19.28 10.47 20.75
CA MET A 45 18.80 11.80 21.07
C MET A 45 19.48 12.29 22.36
N THR A 46 19.74 13.59 22.44
CA THR A 46 20.31 14.21 23.65
C THR A 46 19.40 15.35 24.11
N GLU A 47 19.59 15.83 25.34
CA GLU A 47 18.90 17.03 25.84
C GLU A 47 19.19 18.29 25.00
N ALA A 48 20.30 18.31 24.25
CA ALA A 48 20.62 19.39 23.34
C ALA A 48 19.83 19.31 22.02
N THR A 49 19.17 18.19 21.73
CA THR A 49 18.45 18.01 20.48
C THR A 49 17.07 18.66 20.56
N THR A 50 16.85 19.67 19.73
CA THR A 50 15.61 20.44 19.71
C THR A 50 14.55 19.82 18.79
N TYR A 51 13.31 20.30 18.89
CA TYR A 51 12.26 19.90 17.94
C TYR A 51 12.59 20.29 16.49
N ASP A 52 13.30 21.39 16.28
CA ASP A 52 13.72 21.82 14.94
C ASP A 52 14.77 20.87 14.35
N ASP A 53 15.69 20.37 15.18
CA ASP A 53 16.64 19.33 14.76
C ASP A 53 15.92 18.05 14.35
N ILE A 54 14.90 17.64 15.11
CA ILE A 54 14.06 16.47 14.78
C ILE A 54 13.36 16.67 13.44
N ASN A 55 12.75 17.84 13.22
CA ASN A 55 12.10 18.17 11.95
C ASN A 55 13.10 18.12 10.78
N LYS A 56 14.32 18.63 10.99
CA LYS A 56 15.39 18.56 9.99
C LYS A 56 15.80 17.12 9.69
N ILE A 57 15.95 16.27 10.71
CA ILE A 57 16.25 14.85 10.54
C ILE A 57 15.16 14.16 9.70
N ILE A 58 13.88 14.40 10.03
CA ILE A 58 12.74 13.82 9.30
C ILE A 58 12.77 14.29 7.83
N SER A 59 12.92 15.59 7.59
CA SER A 59 12.95 16.16 6.24
C SER A 59 14.10 15.60 5.40
N VAL A 60 15.30 15.49 5.98
CA VAL A 60 16.48 14.94 5.30
C VAL A 60 16.29 13.44 5.03
N PHE A 61 15.75 12.70 5.99
CA PHE A 61 15.46 11.28 5.81
C PHE A 61 14.47 11.06 4.66
N THR A 62 13.32 11.73 4.67
CA THR A 62 12.29 11.60 3.63
C THR A 62 12.83 11.98 2.25
N SER A 63 13.48 13.13 2.13
CA SER A 63 14.04 13.56 0.84
C SER A 63 15.18 12.66 0.33
N SER A 64 15.89 11.97 1.21
CA SER A 64 16.92 11.00 0.81
C SER A 64 16.30 9.69 0.33
N ILE A 65 15.24 9.22 0.98
CA ILE A 65 14.46 8.07 0.50
C ILE A 65 13.86 8.38 -0.88
N ASP A 66 13.23 9.55 -1.03
CA ASP A 66 12.64 9.97 -2.31
C ASP A 66 13.70 10.00 -3.43
N GLY A 67 14.88 10.56 -3.15
CA GLY A 67 15.99 10.58 -4.11
C GLY A 67 16.50 9.19 -4.49
N LEU A 68 16.51 8.24 -3.54
CA LEU A 68 16.91 6.85 -3.83
C LEU A 68 15.84 6.09 -4.62
N ILE A 69 14.55 6.39 -4.39
CA ILE A 69 13.45 5.83 -5.19
C ILE A 69 13.52 6.38 -6.61
N GLU A 70 13.68 7.69 -6.77
CA GLU A 70 13.78 8.34 -8.10
C GLU A 70 14.98 7.83 -8.91
N ALA A 71 16.12 7.61 -8.23
CA ALA A 71 17.31 7.04 -8.84
C ALA A 71 17.24 5.51 -9.09
N GLY A 72 16.16 4.85 -8.67
CA GLY A 72 15.93 3.42 -8.90
C GLY A 72 16.71 2.48 -7.97
N PHE A 73 17.31 2.99 -6.88
CA PHE A 73 17.96 2.15 -5.87
C PHE A 73 16.94 1.53 -4.91
N PHE A 74 15.87 2.26 -4.59
CA PHE A 74 14.83 1.81 -3.66
C PHE A 74 13.53 1.49 -4.42
N PRO A 75 12.78 0.46 -3.98
CA PRO A 75 11.54 0.09 -4.63
C PRO A 75 10.47 1.18 -4.48
N ASP A 76 9.78 1.49 -5.58
CA ASP A 76 8.64 2.41 -5.56
C ASP A 76 7.33 1.68 -5.25
N HIS A 77 7.01 1.55 -3.97
CA HIS A 77 5.75 0.93 -3.53
C HIS A 77 4.54 1.88 -3.60
N ARG A 78 4.68 3.10 -4.14
CA ARG A 78 3.55 4.06 -4.25
C ARG A 78 2.49 3.57 -5.24
N GLY A 79 2.87 2.75 -6.22
CA GLY A 79 1.98 2.13 -7.20
C GLY A 79 1.31 0.83 -6.75
N GLU A 80 1.94 0.06 -5.85
CA GLU A 80 1.45 -1.29 -5.49
C GLU A 80 0.11 -1.32 -4.74
N LYS A 81 -0.30 -0.19 -4.14
CA LYS A 81 -1.64 -0.07 -3.55
C LYS A 81 -2.77 -0.03 -4.59
N ALA A 82 -2.48 0.31 -5.84
CA ALA A 82 -3.47 0.25 -6.92
C ALA A 82 -3.69 -1.19 -7.39
N ASP A 83 -2.62 -1.98 -7.51
CA ASP A 83 -2.70 -3.34 -8.04
C ASP A 83 -3.20 -4.38 -7.03
N ALA A 84 -3.00 -4.15 -5.72
CA ALA A 84 -3.52 -5.04 -4.68
C ALA A 84 -5.05 -4.99 -4.51
N ILE A 85 -5.75 -4.02 -5.12
CA ILE A 85 -7.22 -3.96 -5.17
C ILE A 85 -7.77 -4.70 -6.41
N HIS A 86 -6.93 -4.99 -7.41
CA HIS A 86 -7.29 -5.62 -8.68
C HIS A 86 -7.05 -7.14 -8.73
N GLN A 87 -7.15 -7.83 -7.59
CA GLN A 87 -7.26 -9.30 -7.56
C GLN A 87 -8.56 -9.81 -6.91
N ASN A 88 -9.56 -8.96 -6.75
CA ASN A 88 -10.90 -9.45 -6.47
C ASN A 88 -11.62 -9.65 -7.81
N THR A 89 -11.76 -10.89 -8.24
CA THR A 89 -12.60 -11.39 -9.35
C THR A 89 -14.10 -11.12 -9.14
N ALA A 90 -14.45 -10.13 -8.33
CA ALA A 90 -15.81 -9.66 -8.17
C ALA A 90 -16.15 -8.82 -9.39
N ILE A 91 -16.78 -9.44 -10.39
CA ILE A 91 -17.47 -8.75 -11.47
C ILE A 91 -18.48 -7.80 -10.80
N VAL A 92 -18.20 -6.50 -10.82
CA VAL A 92 -19.16 -5.48 -10.38
C VAL A 92 -20.23 -5.41 -11.48
N ILE A 93 -21.30 -6.18 -11.31
CA ILE A 93 -22.46 -6.14 -12.22
C ILE A 93 -23.34 -4.96 -11.79
N ASP A 94 -23.46 -3.96 -12.65
CA ASP A 94 -24.35 -2.82 -12.42
C ASP A 94 -25.82 -3.28 -12.50
N ASN A 95 -26.55 -3.14 -11.38
CA ASN A 95 -27.94 -3.55 -11.25
C ASN A 95 -28.89 -2.69 -12.12
N ASN A 96 -28.45 -1.53 -12.59
CA ASN A 96 -29.29 -0.60 -13.35
C ASN A 96 -29.30 -0.90 -14.88
N THR A 97 -28.44 -1.81 -15.35
CA THR A 97 -28.38 -2.21 -16.76
C THR A 97 -28.58 -3.71 -16.90
N PRO A 98 -29.80 -4.22 -16.68
CA PRO A 98 -30.08 -5.63 -16.92
C PRO A 98 -29.97 -5.97 -18.42
N PRO A 99 -29.34 -7.10 -18.80
CA PRO A 99 -29.21 -7.51 -20.19
C PRO A 99 -30.54 -7.91 -20.84
N ILE A 100 -31.55 -8.25 -20.03
CA ILE A 100 -32.91 -8.59 -20.47
C ILE A 100 -33.91 -7.81 -19.63
N ALA A 101 -34.91 -7.20 -20.27
CA ALA A 101 -35.97 -6.47 -19.58
C ALA A 101 -36.71 -7.39 -18.58
N GLY A 102 -36.74 -6.97 -17.31
CA GLY A 102 -37.33 -7.76 -16.21
C GLY A 102 -36.36 -8.70 -15.49
N ALA A 103 -35.08 -8.77 -15.91
CA ALA A 103 -34.08 -9.51 -15.17
C ALA A 103 -33.70 -8.78 -13.85
N ARG A 104 -33.56 -9.54 -12.77
CA ARG A 104 -33.21 -9.04 -11.44
C ARG A 104 -31.86 -9.62 -11.02
N LEU A 105 -31.00 -8.79 -10.43
CA LEU A 105 -29.69 -9.21 -9.96
C LEU A 105 -29.83 -9.99 -8.65
N GLY A 106 -29.24 -11.20 -8.61
CA GLY A 106 -29.20 -12.07 -7.45
C GLY A 106 -27.84 -12.73 -7.28
N LYS A 107 -27.76 -13.72 -6.40
CA LYS A 107 -26.57 -14.56 -6.21
C LYS A 107 -26.84 -15.96 -6.72
N ASP A 108 -25.91 -16.53 -7.46
CA ASP A 108 -25.95 -17.92 -7.89
C ASP A 108 -25.62 -18.90 -6.75
N ARG A 109 -25.63 -20.20 -7.04
CA ARG A 109 -25.32 -21.26 -6.07
C ARG A 109 -23.89 -21.21 -5.49
N PHE A 110 -22.99 -20.45 -6.12
CA PHE A 110 -21.61 -20.26 -5.68
C PHE A 110 -21.39 -18.90 -5.01
N GLY A 111 -22.44 -18.09 -4.88
CA GLY A 111 -22.38 -16.77 -4.26
C GLY A 111 -21.98 -15.63 -5.21
N ASN A 112 -21.82 -15.92 -6.50
CA ASN A 112 -21.46 -14.91 -7.50
C ASN A 112 -22.70 -14.13 -7.96
N PRO A 113 -22.57 -12.83 -8.30
CA PRO A 113 -23.66 -12.07 -8.89
C PRO A 113 -24.12 -12.69 -10.22
N ALA A 114 -25.44 -12.92 -10.38
CA ALA A 114 -26.03 -13.45 -11.60
C ALA A 114 -27.42 -12.84 -11.86
N TRP A 115 -27.85 -12.81 -13.12
CA TRP A 115 -29.15 -12.29 -13.50
C TRP A 115 -30.21 -13.38 -13.49
N PHE A 116 -31.41 -13.07 -13.01
CA PHE A 116 -32.53 -13.99 -12.91
C PHE A 116 -33.80 -13.42 -13.53
N LEU A 117 -34.56 -14.26 -14.25
CA LEU A 117 -35.85 -13.91 -14.82
C LEU A 117 -36.97 -14.72 -14.14
N GLU A 118 -38.09 -14.07 -13.82
CA GLU A 118 -39.29 -14.74 -13.28
C GLU A 118 -39.91 -15.65 -14.36
N ASP A 119 -40.18 -16.91 -14.04
CA ASP A 119 -40.76 -17.88 -14.99
C ASP A 119 -42.25 -17.59 -15.24
N PRO A 120 -42.67 -17.30 -16.49
CA PRO A 120 -44.07 -17.02 -16.82
C PRO A 120 -45.06 -18.16 -16.53
N GLN A 121 -44.57 -19.39 -16.34
CA GLN A 121 -45.40 -20.57 -16.04
C GLN A 121 -45.45 -20.86 -14.53
N ASN A 122 -44.64 -20.20 -13.70
CA ASN A 122 -44.54 -20.51 -12.27
C ASN A 122 -44.02 -19.30 -11.46
N ASP A 123 -44.95 -18.52 -10.90
CA ASP A 123 -44.71 -17.27 -10.12
C ASP A 123 -43.69 -17.37 -8.95
N LYS A 124 -43.25 -18.58 -8.57
CA LYS A 124 -42.30 -18.80 -7.47
C LYS A 124 -40.91 -19.26 -7.91
N LYS A 125 -40.64 -19.32 -9.22
CA LYS A 125 -39.35 -19.78 -9.75
C LYS A 125 -38.66 -18.71 -10.59
N PHE A 126 -37.35 -18.63 -10.40
CA PHE A 126 -36.46 -17.72 -11.09
C PHE A 126 -35.46 -18.55 -11.91
N LEU A 127 -35.32 -18.22 -13.19
CA LEU A 127 -34.36 -18.86 -14.10
C LEU A 127 -33.10 -18.00 -14.19
N GLN A 128 -31.94 -18.58 -13.88
CA GLN A 128 -30.65 -17.90 -14.03
C GLN A 128 -30.36 -17.72 -15.52
N ILE A 129 -29.99 -16.50 -15.91
CA ILE A 129 -29.55 -16.17 -17.26
C ILE A 129 -28.07 -16.54 -17.36
N GLN A 130 -27.74 -17.38 -18.34
CA GLN A 130 -26.37 -17.65 -18.72
C GLN A 130 -25.96 -16.62 -19.77
N LEU A 131 -25.13 -15.66 -19.38
CA LEU A 131 -24.47 -14.71 -20.28
C LEU A 131 -23.27 -15.37 -20.98
#